data_AF-A1DHC4-F1
#
_entry.id   AF-A1DHC4-F1
#
_cell.length_a   1.000
_cell.length_b   1.000
_cell.length_c   1.000
_cell.angle_alpha   90.00
_cell.angle_beta   90.00
_cell.angle_gamma   90.00
#
_symmetry.space_group_name_H-M   'P 1'
#
loop_
_entity.id
_entity.type
_entity.pdbx_description
1 polymer ?
#
loop_
_entity_poly.entity_id
_entity_poly.type
_entity_poly.pdbx_seq_one_letter_code
_entity_poly.pdbx_strand_id
1 'polypeptide(L)'
;MAIWGSSSSNTASSSEADIKTHLMNQVRQEAAVTNARNLIGKVNEHCFEACIPNPGTSLSSAEHTCLSQCMEKYISFWNAVSRGYISRLANERKAYGGGALDASFVQSGESSL
;
A
#
# COMPACT_ATOMS: atom_id res chain seq x y z
N MET A 1 -15.87 -10.58 53.49
CA MET A 1 -15.66 -9.14 53.76
C MET A 1 -14.32 -8.71 53.16
N ALA A 2 -14.34 -8.06 52.00
CA ALA A 2 -13.40 -7.01 51.60
C ALA A 2 -13.93 -6.38 50.30
N ILE A 3 -14.84 -5.42 50.41
CA ILE A 3 -14.61 -3.96 50.32
C ILE A 3 -14.08 -3.49 48.95
N TRP A 4 -15.02 -2.89 48.23
CA TRP A 4 -14.86 -1.98 47.12
C TRP A 4 -13.85 -0.87 47.46
N GLY A 5 -12.98 -0.51 46.52
CA GLY A 5 -11.98 0.55 46.66
C GLY A 5 -11.65 1.16 45.31
N SER A 6 -12.58 1.92 44.74
CA SER A 6 -12.27 2.87 43.67
C SER A 6 -11.48 4.04 44.25
N SER A 7 -10.42 4.48 43.57
CA SER A 7 -10.22 5.89 43.16
C SER A 7 -8.90 6.11 42.42
N SER A 8 -9.00 6.92 41.37
CA SER A 8 -7.92 7.68 40.72
C SER A 8 -7.13 6.97 39.62
N SER A 9 -7.87 6.63 38.58
CA SER A 9 -7.55 6.91 37.18
C SER A 9 -6.61 8.11 36.97
N ASN A 10 -5.36 7.87 36.52
CA ASN A 10 -4.63 8.79 35.64
C ASN A 10 -3.39 8.18 34.91
N THR A 11 -3.46 6.93 34.44
CA THR A 11 -2.39 6.34 33.59
C THR A 11 -2.95 5.52 32.42
N ALA A 12 -4.11 5.90 31.87
CA ALA A 12 -4.75 5.18 30.75
C ALA A 12 -4.56 5.85 29.38
N SER A 13 -3.86 7.00 29.30
CA SER A 13 -3.73 7.73 28.03
C SER A 13 -2.55 7.30 27.15
N SER A 14 -1.48 6.73 27.73
CA SER A 14 -0.28 6.35 26.96
C SER A 14 -0.41 4.97 26.33
N SER A 15 -0.92 3.98 27.07
CA SER A 15 -1.06 2.60 26.59
C SER A 15 -2.07 2.44 25.45
N GLU A 16 -3.18 3.19 25.46
CA GLU A 16 -4.18 3.14 24.37
C GLU A 16 -3.64 3.75 23.07
N ALA A 17 -2.89 4.86 23.17
CA ALA A 17 -2.21 5.47 22.03
C ALA A 17 -1.12 4.55 21.45
N ASP A 18 -0.38 3.84 22.32
CA ASP A 18 0.62 2.85 21.91
C ASP A 18 -0.03 1.64 21.22
N ILE A 19 -1.11 1.08 21.76
CA ILE A 19 -1.84 -0.02 21.13
C ILE A 19 -2.39 0.39 19.76
N LYS A 20 -2.97 1.59 19.65
CA LYS A 20 -3.49 2.12 18.37
C LYS A 20 -2.38 2.28 17.34
N THR A 21 -1.22 2.82 17.73
CA THR A 21 -0.09 2.99 16.81
C THR A 21 0.48 1.65 16.36
N HIS A 22 0.63 0.68 17.27
CA HIS A 22 1.05 -0.69 16.92
C HIS A 22 0.10 -1.38 15.95
N LEU A 23 -1.21 -1.31 16.20
CA LEU A 23 -2.22 -1.91 15.32
C LEU A 23 -2.27 -1.23 13.96
N MET A 24 -2.20 0.11 13.91
CA MET A 24 -2.13 0.85 12.65
C MET A 24 -0.88 0.50 11.85
N ASN A 25 0.26 0.26 12.50
CA ASN A 25 1.47 -0.17 11.81
C ASN A 25 1.33 -1.58 11.23
N GLN A 26 0.68 -2.50 11.94
CA GLN A 26 0.38 -3.83 11.41
C GLN A 26 -0.53 -3.76 10.18
N VAL A 27 -1.62 -2.98 10.26
CA VAL A 27 -2.55 -2.79 9.14
C VAL A 27 -1.84 -2.19 7.92
N ARG A 28 -0.94 -1.22 8.13
CA ARG A 28 -0.14 -0.63 7.03
C ARG A 28 0.77 -1.65 6.37
N GLN A 29 1.46 -2.48 7.17
CA GLN A 29 2.32 -3.53 6.65
C GLN A 29 1.53 -4.54 5.80
N GLU A 30 0.35 -4.95 6.27
CA GLU A 30 -0.50 -5.88 5.54
C GLU A 30 -1.05 -5.26 4.24
N ALA A 31 -1.46 -4.00 4.29
CA ALA A 31 -1.91 -3.25 3.12
C ALA A 31 -0.80 -3.14 2.06
N ALA A 32 0.43 -2.84 2.49
CA ALA A 32 1.62 -2.79 1.65
C ALA A 32 1.87 -4.11 0.91
N VAL A 33 1.90 -5.22 1.65
CA VAL A 33 2.13 -6.56 1.08
C VAL A 33 1.02 -6.93 0.10
N THR A 34 -0.24 -6.62 0.43
CA THR A 34 -1.39 -6.89 -0.45
C THR A 34 -1.31 -6.06 -1.73
N ASN A 35 -0.95 -4.78 -1.63
CA ASN A 35 -0.75 -3.92 -2.79
C ASN A 35 0.34 -4.45 -3.72
N ALA A 36 1.50 -4.84 -3.16
CA ALA A 36 2.60 -5.42 -3.93
C ALA A 36 2.19 -6.72 -4.66
N ARG A 37 1.42 -7.59 -3.98
CA ARG A 37 0.89 -8.81 -4.61
C ARG A 37 -0.04 -8.49 -5.79
N ASN A 38 -0.92 -7.50 -5.63
CA ASN A 38 -1.81 -7.06 -6.70
C ASN A 38 -1.03 -6.47 -7.88
N LEU A 39 -0.01 -5.65 -7.60
CA LEU A 39 0.88 -5.10 -8.62
C LEU A 39 1.57 -6.22 -9.40
N ILE A 40 2.17 -7.20 -8.72
CA ILE A 40 2.83 -8.35 -9.37
C ILE A 40 1.82 -9.13 -10.22
N GLY A 41 0.61 -9.37 -9.69
CA GLY A 41 -0.47 -10.01 -10.46
C GLY A 41 -0.76 -9.28 -11.77
N LYS A 42 -0.88 -7.94 -11.71
CA LYS A 42 -1.12 -7.11 -12.90
C LYS A 42 0.05 -7.06 -13.86
N VAL A 43 1.28 -6.99 -13.34
CA VAL A 43 2.49 -7.09 -14.16
C VAL A 43 2.52 -8.42 -14.92
N ASN A 44 2.21 -9.53 -14.26
CA ASN A 44 2.17 -10.85 -14.88
C ASN A 44 1.11 -10.91 -15.99
N GLU A 45 -0.12 -10.47 -15.71
CA GLU A 45 -1.21 -10.44 -16.71
C GLU A 45 -0.81 -9.61 -17.94
N HIS A 46 -0.42 -8.35 -17.72
CA HIS A 46 -0.13 -7.42 -18.82
C HIS A 46 1.13 -7.80 -19.61
N CYS A 47 2.21 -8.18 -18.92
CA CYS A 47 3.45 -8.50 -19.62
C CYS A 47 3.38 -9.84 -20.32
N PHE A 48 2.64 -10.82 -19.81
CA PHE A 48 2.43 -12.07 -20.53
C PHE A 48 1.61 -11.84 -21.81
N GLU A 49 0.50 -11.11 -21.72
CA GLU A 49 -0.34 -10.77 -22.88
C GLU A 49 0.45 -9.99 -23.95
N ALA A 50 1.28 -9.03 -23.54
CA ALA A 50 2.05 -8.20 -24.47
C ALA A 50 3.26 -8.92 -25.08
N CYS A 51 3.93 -9.80 -24.33
CA CYS A 51 5.23 -10.34 -24.72
C CYS A 51 5.18 -11.79 -25.21
N ILE A 52 4.15 -12.59 -24.91
CA ILE A 52 4.09 -14.02 -25.23
C ILE A 52 2.97 -14.29 -26.25
N PRO A 53 3.20 -14.03 -27.55
CA PRO A 53 2.17 -14.21 -28.57
C PRO A 53 1.91 -15.69 -28.92
N ASN A 54 2.90 -16.56 -28.71
CA ASN A 54 2.82 -17.99 -29.03
C ASN A 54 3.35 -18.80 -27.85
N PRO A 55 2.50 -19.17 -26.87
CA PRO A 55 2.95 -19.89 -25.68
C PRO A 55 3.53 -21.26 -26.06
N GLY A 56 4.77 -21.51 -25.66
CA GLY A 56 5.49 -22.77 -25.85
C GLY A 56 5.96 -23.37 -24.53
N THR A 57 6.73 -24.46 -24.62
CA THR A 57 7.35 -25.10 -23.44
C THR A 57 8.56 -24.33 -22.92
N SER A 58 9.07 -23.36 -23.68
CA SER A 58 10.16 -22.47 -23.31
C SER A 58 9.93 -21.08 -23.87
N LEU A 59 10.56 -20.10 -23.24
CA LEU A 59 10.59 -18.73 -23.72
C LEU A 59 11.77 -18.54 -24.68
N SER A 60 11.52 -17.88 -25.80
CA SER A 60 12.57 -17.41 -26.70
C SER A 60 13.38 -16.28 -26.05
N SER A 61 14.57 -16.00 -26.59
CA SER A 61 15.41 -14.88 -26.13
C SER A 61 14.71 -13.52 -26.28
N ALA A 62 13.90 -13.37 -27.33
CA ALA A 62 13.10 -12.17 -27.57
C ALA A 62 11.98 -12.00 -26.51
N GLU A 63 11.27 -13.08 -26.18
CA GLU A 63 10.23 -13.07 -25.15
C GLU A 63 10.80 -12.78 -23.76
N HIS A 64 11.95 -13.38 -23.41
CA HIS A 64 12.68 -13.05 -22.18
C HIS A 64 13.03 -11.57 -22.11
N THR A 65 13.60 -11.02 -23.19
CA THR A 65 13.98 -9.61 -23.26
C THR A 65 12.76 -8.70 -23.14
N CYS A 66 11.66 -9.03 -23.82
CA CYS A 66 10.40 -8.29 -23.74
C CYS A 66 9.84 -8.29 -22.32
N LEU A 67 9.78 -9.45 -21.66
CA LEU A 67 9.31 -9.58 -20.28
C LEU A 67 10.12 -8.69 -19.33
N SER A 68 11.45 -8.76 -19.38
CA SER A 68 12.32 -7.92 -18.53
C SER A 68 12.04 -6.43 -18.73
N GLN A 69 11.95 -5.97 -19.97
CA GLN A 69 11.66 -4.57 -20.29
C GLN A 69 10.23 -4.17 -19.92
N CYS A 70 9.26 -5.06 -20.11
CA CYS A 70 7.86 -4.81 -19.77
C CYS A 70 7.70 -4.61 -18.27
N MET A 71 8.28 -5.49 -17.44
CA MET A 71 8.22 -5.37 -15.98
C MET A 71 8.81 -4.05 -15.51
N GLU A 72 10.01 -3.68 -15.99
CA GLU A 72 10.66 -2.41 -15.64
C GLU A 72 9.81 -1.20 -16.04
N LYS A 73 9.29 -1.18 -17.27
CA LYS A 73 8.45 -0.10 -17.78
C LYS A 73 7.13 -0.01 -17.02
N TYR A 74 6.50 -1.14 -16.69
CA TYR A 74 5.23 -1.18 -15.98
C TYR A 74 5.39 -0.63 -14.56
N ILE A 75 6.44 -1.05 -13.84
CA ILE A 75 6.72 -0.56 -12.49
C ILE A 75 7.04 0.94 -12.53
N SER A 76 7.83 1.40 -13.51
CA SER A 76 8.13 2.83 -13.69
C SER A 76 6.86 3.66 -13.95
N PHE A 77 5.99 3.17 -14.85
CA PHE A 77 4.69 3.77 -15.12
C PHE A 77 3.83 3.83 -13.87
N TRP A 78 3.69 2.71 -13.17
CA TRP A 78 2.87 2.60 -11.98
C TRP A 78 3.36 3.54 -10.87
N ASN A 79 4.68 3.66 -10.68
CA ASN A 79 5.29 4.61 -9.74
C ASN A 79 4.97 6.07 -10.08
N ALA A 80 5.04 6.43 -11.37
CA ALA A 80 4.71 7.78 -11.83
C ALA A 80 3.23 8.11 -11.60
N VAL A 81 2.33 7.17 -11.92
CA VAL A 81 0.89 7.32 -11.70
C VAL A 81 0.55 7.38 -10.22
N SER A 82 1.16 6.52 -9.39
CA SER A 82 0.94 6.48 -7.94
C SER A 82 1.25 7.84 -7.30
N ARG A 83 2.43 8.41 -7.58
CA ARG A 83 2.80 9.76 -7.10
C ARG A 83 1.83 10.84 -7.56
N GLY A 84 1.43 10.81 -8.83
CA GLY A 84 0.47 11.78 -9.37
C GLY A 84 -0.90 11.69 -8.69
N TYR A 85 -1.38 10.47 -8.47
CA TYR A 85 -2.64 10.20 -7.79
C TYR A 85 -2.63 10.65 -6.33
N ILE A 86 -1.56 10.33 -5.58
CA ILE A 86 -1.43 10.72 -4.17
C ILE A 86 -1.30 12.24 -4.04
N SER A 87 -0.53 12.89 -4.91
CA SER A 87 -0.42 14.36 -4.96
C SER A 87 -1.79 15.01 -5.17
N ARG A 88 -2.59 14.49 -6.11
CA ARG A 88 -3.96 14.97 -6.35
C ARG A 88 -4.84 14.79 -5.12
N LEU A 89 -4.81 13.61 -4.50
CA LEU A 89 -5.61 13.31 -3.31
C LEU A 89 -5.21 14.18 -2.10
N ALA A 90 -3.94 14.50 -1.94
CA ALA A 90 -3.49 15.45 -0.92
C ALA A 90 -4.06 16.86 -1.16
N ASN A 91 -4.05 17.32 -2.40
CA ASN A 91 -4.61 18.63 -2.77
C ASN A 91 -6.13 18.69 -2.60
N GLU A 92 -6.85 17.64 -3.03
CA GLU A 92 -8.30 17.53 -2.84
C GLU A 92 -8.65 17.53 -1.34
N ARG A 93 -7.95 16.77 -0.50
CA ARG A 93 -8.18 16.77 0.96
C ARG A 93 -7.98 18.14 1.60
N LYS A 94 -7.00 18.92 1.13
CA LYS A 94 -6.78 20.30 1.60
C LYS A 94 -7.88 21.26 1.16
N ALA A 95 -8.40 21.09 -0.06
CA ALA A 95 -9.48 21.90 -0.60
C ALA A 95 -10.84 21.62 0.06
N TYR A 96 -11.09 20.37 0.49
CA TYR A 96 -12.33 19.94 1.15
C TYR A 96 -12.37 20.16 2.68
N GLY A 97 -11.55 21.06 3.23
CA GLY A 97 -11.36 21.24 4.68
C GLY A 97 -12.61 21.03 5.55
N GLY A 98 -12.72 19.86 6.19
CA GLY A 98 -13.83 19.54 7.10
C GLY A 98 -13.96 18.08 7.47
N GLY A 99 -13.42 17.70 8.63
CA GLY A 99 -13.71 16.43 9.31
C GLY A 99 -12.50 15.50 9.42
N ALA A 100 -11.88 15.48 10.60
CA ALA A 100 -10.81 14.57 10.97
C ALA A 100 -11.28 13.09 10.89
N LEU A 101 -11.08 12.45 9.75
CA LEU A 101 -11.14 11.00 9.61
C LEU A 101 -9.83 10.56 8.93
N ASP A 102 -8.87 10.24 9.79
CA ASP A 102 -7.64 9.46 9.53
C ASP A 102 -6.94 9.66 8.17
N ALA A 103 -6.18 10.76 8.06
CA ALA A 103 -5.28 11.03 6.93
C ALA A 103 -4.09 10.05 6.82
N SER A 104 -3.91 9.13 7.78
CA SER A 104 -2.73 8.28 7.91
C SER A 104 -2.75 7.04 7.01
N PHE A 105 -3.89 6.72 6.40
CA PHE A 105 -4.04 5.56 5.49
C PHE A 105 -3.53 5.86 4.07
N VAL A 106 -3.73 7.09 3.58
CA VAL A 106 -3.31 7.48 2.23
C VAL A 106 -1.78 7.64 2.11
N GLN A 107 -1.12 8.12 3.17
CA GLN A 107 0.34 8.32 3.17
C GLN A 107 1.11 6.99 3.11
N SER A 108 0.53 5.90 3.61
CA SER A 108 1.15 4.57 3.65
C SER A 108 1.21 3.85 2.30
N GLY A 109 0.45 4.31 1.30
CA GLY A 109 0.54 3.77 -0.06
C GLY A 109 1.82 4.18 -0.78
N GLU A 110 2.47 5.28 -0.38
CA GLU A 110 3.67 5.80 -1.06
C GLU A 110 4.99 5.26 -0.47
N SER A 111 4.99 4.89 0.82
CA SER A 111 6.19 4.45 1.55
C SER A 111 6.45 2.94 1.48
N SER A 112 5.65 2.20 0.71
CA SER A 112 5.75 0.74 0.57
C SER A 112 6.29 0.31 -0.80
N LEU A 113 6.89 1.26 -1.53
CA LEU A 113 7.40 1.10 -2.90
C LEU A 113 8.80 1.67 -3.03
#